data_AF-A0AAX3NEY2-F1
#
_entry.id   AF-A0AAX3NEY2-F1
#
_cell.length_a   1.000
_cell.length_b   1.000
_cell.length_c   1.000
_cell.angle_alpha   90.00
_cell.angle_beta   90.00
_cell.angle_gamma   90.00
#
_symmetry.space_group_name_H-M   'P 1'
#
loop_
_entity.id
_entity.type
_entity.pdbx_description
1 polymer ?
#
loop_
_entity_poly.entity_id
_entity_poly.type
_entity_poly.pdbx_seq_one_letter_code
_entity_poly.pdbx_strand_id
1 'polypeptide(L)'
;MKSKAQPDIFACTHGTQDIETDDWRIVRSVLRTMLRQSKNARTSKEVLHSLDQITNTDHRRIFKKYFMNGQGIVKISIDEHYDESVVRSYISTATKEFAAVYCNGALTKAFIKE
;
A
#
# COMPACT_ATOMS: atom_id res chain seq x y z
N MET A 1 8.35 28.17 -3.71
CA MET A 1 7.07 27.88 -3.02
C MET A 1 7.30 26.68 -2.11
N LYS A 2 7.11 26.84 -0.79
CA LYS A 2 7.33 25.75 0.18
C LYS A 2 6.23 24.71 0.00
N SER A 3 6.60 23.52 -0.49
CA SER A 3 5.72 22.35 -0.52
C SER A 3 5.27 22.06 0.91
N LYS A 4 3.99 22.26 1.22
CA LYS A 4 3.42 21.76 2.47
C LYS A 4 3.46 20.24 2.35
N ALA A 5 4.39 19.60 3.06
CA ALA A 5 4.41 18.15 3.18
C ALA A 5 3.02 17.71 3.65
N GLN A 6 2.34 16.94 2.80
CA GLN A 6 1.05 16.36 3.15
C GLN A 6 1.25 15.46 4.38
N PRO A 7 0.31 15.48 5.34
CA PRO A 7 0.41 14.67 6.53
C PRO A 7 0.42 13.18 6.16
N ASP A 8 1.38 12.46 6.71
CA ASP A 8 1.47 11.01 6.60
C ASP A 8 0.24 10.40 7.30
N ILE A 9 -0.70 9.89 6.50
CA ILE A 9 -1.95 9.30 6.98
C ILE A 9 -1.67 8.13 7.92
N PHE A 10 -0.57 7.41 7.73
CA PHE A 10 -0.15 6.35 8.64
C PHE A 10 0.21 6.92 10.00
N ALA A 11 1.04 7.98 10.03
CA ALA A 11 1.42 8.66 11.27
C ALA A 11 0.21 9.33 11.97
N CYS A 12 -0.77 9.83 11.22
CA CYS A 12 -2.00 10.38 11.77
C CYS A 12 -2.95 9.31 12.35
N THR A 13 -2.92 8.08 11.83
CA THR A 13 -3.83 7.00 12.27
C THR A 13 -3.21 6.14 13.38
N HIS A 14 -1.88 6.04 13.44
CA HIS A 14 -1.17 5.12 14.34
C HIS A 14 0.01 5.75 15.12
N GLY A 15 0.24 7.06 15.01
CA GLY A 15 1.43 7.70 15.61
C GLY A 15 2.74 7.31 14.91
N THR A 16 3.89 7.55 15.54
CA THR A 16 5.24 7.19 15.04
C THR A 16 5.60 5.72 15.27
N GLN A 17 4.61 4.81 15.34
CA GLN A 17 4.86 3.40 15.60
C GLN A 17 5.43 2.71 14.36
N ASP A 18 6.65 2.20 14.49
CA ASP A 18 7.42 1.63 13.40
C ASP A 18 7.21 0.11 13.35
N ILE A 19 6.50 -0.34 12.31
CA ILE A 19 6.34 -1.76 12.00
C ILE A 19 7.63 -2.23 11.32
N GLU A 20 8.19 -3.34 11.81
CA GLU A 20 9.46 -3.86 11.33
C GLU A 20 9.41 -4.23 9.83
N THR A 21 10.55 -4.18 9.15
CA THR A 21 10.60 -4.41 7.69
C THR A 21 10.07 -5.80 7.30
N ASP A 22 10.29 -6.81 8.14
CA ASP A 22 9.81 -8.16 7.89
C ASP A 22 8.30 -8.29 8.09
N ASP A 23 7.70 -7.57 9.02
CA ASP A 23 6.24 -7.51 9.20
C ASP A 23 5.57 -6.89 7.97
N TRP A 24 6.17 -5.84 7.38
CA TRP A 24 5.69 -5.31 6.09
C TRP A 24 5.79 -6.32 4.95
N ARG A 25 6.73 -7.28 4.99
CA ARG A 25 6.75 -8.38 4.00
C ARG A 25 5.56 -9.32 4.21
N ILE A 26 5.15 -9.59 5.44
CA ILE A 26 3.95 -10.37 5.76
C ILE A 26 2.70 -9.65 5.24
N VAL A 27 2.53 -8.37 5.58
CA VAL A 27 1.40 -7.54 5.10
C VAL A 27 1.27 -7.57 3.58
N ARG A 28 2.37 -7.36 2.85
CA ARG A 28 2.38 -7.43 1.38
C ARG A 28 2.03 -8.80 0.85
N SER A 29 2.43 -9.87 1.53
CA SER A 29 2.11 -11.24 1.14
C SER A 29 0.62 -11.53 1.30
N VAL A 30 0.02 -11.11 2.43
CA VAL A 30 -1.42 -11.21 2.66
C VAL A 30 -2.20 -10.43 1.60
N LEU A 31 -1.82 -9.18 1.34
CA LEU A 31 -2.46 -8.35 0.31
C LEU A 31 -2.37 -8.97 -1.07
N ARG A 32 -1.20 -9.50 -1.45
CA ARG A 32 -1.01 -10.18 -2.74
C ARG A 32 -1.92 -11.40 -2.85
N THR A 33 -2.01 -12.23 -1.82
CA THR A 33 -2.90 -13.39 -1.82
C THR A 33 -4.36 -12.95 -1.95
N MET A 34 -4.81 -12.04 -1.07
CA MET A 34 -6.19 -11.57 -1.02
C MET A 34 -6.63 -10.90 -2.33
N LEU A 35 -5.87 -9.91 -2.81
CA LEU A 35 -6.28 -9.07 -3.94
C LEU A 35 -6.03 -9.73 -5.29
N ARG A 36 -5.04 -10.62 -5.41
CA ARG A 36 -4.79 -11.32 -6.68
C ARG A 36 -5.77 -12.47 -6.90
N GLN A 37 -6.14 -13.20 -5.84
CA GLN A 37 -6.94 -14.41 -5.95
C GLN A 37 -8.45 -14.14 -5.86
N SER A 38 -8.88 -13.14 -5.10
CA SER A 38 -10.30 -12.88 -4.88
C SER A 38 -10.81 -11.66 -5.67
N LYS A 39 -11.67 -11.91 -6.66
CA LYS A 39 -12.40 -10.83 -7.34
C LYS A 39 -13.31 -10.08 -6.37
N ASN A 40 -13.95 -10.79 -5.44
CA ASN A 40 -14.87 -10.19 -4.46
C ASN A 40 -14.13 -9.27 -3.50
N ALA A 41 -12.93 -9.64 -3.06
CA ALA A 41 -12.09 -8.76 -2.24
C ALA A 41 -11.75 -7.47 -2.99
N ARG A 42 -11.34 -7.57 -4.27
CA ARG A 42 -11.01 -6.40 -5.10
C ARG A 42 -12.15 -5.39 -5.25
N THR A 43 -13.40 -5.84 -5.15
CA THR A 43 -14.60 -5.01 -5.29
C THR A 43 -15.28 -4.71 -3.96
N SER A 44 -14.70 -5.14 -2.83
CA SER A 44 -15.27 -4.86 -1.52
C SER A 44 -15.21 -3.36 -1.20
N LYS A 45 -16.17 -2.87 -0.42
CA LYS A 45 -16.24 -1.45 -0.05
C LYS A 45 -14.98 -1.03 0.71
N GLU A 46 -14.46 -1.91 1.56
CA GLU A 46 -13.27 -1.70 2.38
C GLU A 46 -12.02 -1.55 1.52
N VAL A 47 -11.84 -2.42 0.50
CA VAL A 47 -10.72 -2.32 -0.43
C VAL A 47 -10.81 -1.07 -1.29
N LEU A 48 -11.99 -0.77 -1.85
CA LEU A 48 -12.19 0.42 -2.67
C LEU A 48 -11.96 1.70 -1.87
N HIS A 49 -12.50 1.77 -0.65
CA HIS A 49 -12.27 2.90 0.26
C HIS A 49 -10.79 3.08 0.58
N SER A 50 -10.08 2.00 0.91
CA SER A 50 -8.65 2.03 1.25
C SER A 50 -7.78 2.42 0.04
N LEU A 51 -8.14 1.98 -1.17
CA LEU A 51 -7.49 2.43 -2.40
C LEU A 51 -7.68 3.93 -2.61
N ASP A 52 -8.85 4.47 -2.28
CA ASP A 52 -9.15 5.89 -2.45
C ASP A 52 -8.44 6.80 -1.46
N GLN A 53 -7.96 6.26 -0.34
CA GLN A 53 -7.11 6.98 0.61
C GLN A 53 -5.63 7.02 0.20
N ILE A 54 -5.21 6.24 -0.80
CA ILE A 54 -3.84 6.35 -1.33
C ILE A 54 -3.72 7.71 -2.04
N THR A 55 -2.97 8.63 -1.47
CA THR A 55 -3.02 10.07 -1.79
C THR A 55 -2.47 10.37 -3.18
N ASN A 56 -1.34 9.75 -3.52
CA ASN A 56 -0.69 9.94 -4.80
C ASN A 56 -1.28 9.00 -5.86
N THR A 57 -1.68 9.56 -7.00
CA THR A 57 -2.31 8.80 -8.10
C THR A 57 -1.38 7.76 -8.73
N ASP A 58 -0.09 8.03 -8.81
CA ASP A 58 0.90 7.08 -9.32
C ASP A 58 1.16 5.95 -8.32
N HIS A 59 1.21 6.26 -7.02
CA HIS A 59 1.26 5.24 -5.96
C HIS A 59 0.05 4.31 -6.04
N ARG A 60 -1.15 4.87 -6.17
CA ARG A 60 -2.40 4.11 -6.31
C ARG A 60 -2.39 3.25 -7.59
N ARG A 61 -1.91 3.79 -8.71
CA ARG A 61 -1.80 3.06 -9.98
C ARG A 61 -0.83 1.88 -9.86
N ILE A 62 0.38 2.12 -9.34
CA ILE A 62 1.39 1.08 -9.13
C ILE A 62 0.89 0.01 -8.15
N PHE A 63 0.20 0.40 -7.08
CA PHE A 63 -0.43 -0.54 -6.15
C PHE A 63 -1.39 -1.50 -6.88
N LYS A 64 -2.30 -0.97 -7.70
CA LYS A 64 -3.25 -1.77 -8.49
C LYS A 64 -2.52 -2.73 -9.44
N LYS A 65 -1.50 -2.24 -10.15
CA LYS A 65 -0.67 -3.07 -11.05
C LYS A 65 0.01 -4.22 -10.30
N TYR A 66 0.58 -3.94 -9.14
CA TYR A 66 1.32 -4.92 -8.35
C TYR A 66 0.42 -5.94 -7.64
N PHE A 67 -0.57 -5.48 -6.87
CA PHE A 67 -1.39 -6.37 -6.02
C PHE A 67 -2.62 -6.93 -6.74
N MET A 68 -3.29 -6.16 -7.59
CA MET A 68 -4.55 -6.58 -8.22
C MET A 68 -4.33 -7.22 -9.60
N ASN A 69 -3.39 -6.70 -10.38
CA ASN A 69 -3.05 -7.27 -11.70
C ASN A 69 -1.91 -8.31 -11.60
N GLY A 70 -1.22 -8.39 -10.45
CA GLY A 70 -0.17 -9.37 -10.22
C GLY A 70 1.09 -9.16 -11.05
N GLN A 71 1.35 -7.92 -11.50
CA GLN A 71 2.56 -7.60 -12.26
C GLN A 71 3.80 -7.58 -11.35
N GLY A 72 4.93 -8.09 -11.84
CA GLY A 72 6.22 -8.00 -11.17
C GLY A 72 6.83 -6.60 -11.25
N ILE A 73 7.75 -6.27 -10.34
CA ILE A 73 8.39 -4.94 -10.24
C ILE A 73 9.09 -4.57 -11.56
N VAL A 74 9.87 -5.49 -12.14
CA VAL A 74 10.57 -5.30 -13.42
C VAL A 74 9.61 -4.98 -14.57
N LYS A 75 8.42 -5.61 -14.59
CA LYS A 75 7.44 -5.32 -15.63
C LYS A 75 6.84 -3.93 -15.44
N ILE A 76 6.52 -3.57 -14.19
CA ILE A 76 5.98 -2.24 -13.87
C ILE A 76 7.00 -1.14 -14.18
N SER A 77 8.28 -1.35 -13.86
CA SER A 77 9.34 -0.37 -14.13
C SER A 77 9.47 -0.09 -15.63
N ILE A 78 9.40 -1.13 -16.47
CA ILE A 78 9.40 -0.99 -17.93
C ILE A 78 8.12 -0.30 -18.42
N ASP A 79 6.94 -0.79 -18.01
CA ASP A 79 5.64 -0.31 -18.48
C ASP A 79 5.35 1.16 -18.09
N GLU A 80 5.85 1.62 -16.93
CA GLU A 80 5.61 2.97 -16.41
C GLU A 80 6.84 3.90 -16.55
N HIS A 81 7.93 3.42 -17.16
CA HIS A 81 9.18 4.19 -17.34
C HIS A 81 9.77 4.74 -16.03
N TYR A 82 9.74 3.93 -14.97
CA TYR A 82 10.37 4.24 -13.68
C TYR A 82 11.53 3.29 -13.40
N ASP A 83 12.47 3.73 -12.56
CA ASP A 83 13.45 2.81 -11.97
C ASP A 83 12.78 1.82 -11.01
N GLU A 84 13.32 0.61 -10.90
CA GLU A 84 12.81 -0.40 -9.95
C GLU A 84 12.79 0.10 -8.50
N SER A 85 13.77 0.92 -8.11
CA SER A 85 13.85 1.51 -6.77
C SER A 85 12.66 2.45 -6.50
N VAL A 86 12.27 3.25 -7.48
CA VAL A 86 11.10 4.13 -7.44
C VAL A 86 9.82 3.31 -7.33
N VAL A 87 9.68 2.26 -8.15
CA VAL A 87 8.52 1.35 -8.08
C VAL A 87 8.41 0.70 -6.69
N ARG A 88 9.52 0.23 -6.12
CA ARG A 88 9.57 -0.33 -4.75
C ARG A 88 9.14 0.69 -3.70
N SER A 89 9.62 1.92 -3.82
CA SER A 89 9.23 3.03 -2.94
C SER A 89 7.73 3.31 -3.01
N TYR A 90 7.17 3.42 -4.22
CA TYR A 90 5.74 3.69 -4.42
C TYR A 90 4.87 2.54 -3.89
N ILE A 91 5.25 1.29 -4.14
CA ILE A 91 4.56 0.12 -3.56
C ILE A 91 4.60 0.18 -2.04
N SER A 92 5.75 0.50 -1.45
CA SER A 92 5.93 0.58 0.00
C SER A 92 5.01 1.64 0.61
N THR A 93 5.08 2.88 0.11
CA THR A 93 4.24 3.99 0.59
C THR A 93 2.75 3.71 0.40
N ALA A 94 2.34 3.24 -0.78
CA ALA A 94 0.95 2.88 -1.05
C ALA A 94 0.45 1.76 -0.13
N THR A 95 1.30 0.79 0.21
CA THR A 95 0.96 -0.30 1.14
C THR A 95 0.69 0.24 2.54
N LYS A 96 1.51 1.19 3.02
CA LYS A 96 1.31 1.82 4.33
C LYS A 96 -0.01 2.59 4.37
N GLU A 97 -0.25 3.46 3.39
CA GLU A 97 -1.49 4.25 3.29
C GLU A 97 -2.73 3.35 3.22
N PHE A 98 -2.69 2.32 2.38
CA PHE A 98 -3.78 1.35 2.27
C PHE A 98 -4.03 0.62 3.60
N ALA A 99 -2.96 0.11 4.22
CA ALA A 99 -3.07 -0.75 5.41
C ALA A 99 -3.55 0.02 6.66
N ALA A 100 -3.22 1.30 6.79
CA ALA A 100 -3.73 2.15 7.88
C ALA A 100 -5.26 2.24 7.87
N VAL A 101 -5.85 2.31 6.67
CA VAL A 101 -7.29 2.53 6.50
C VAL A 101 -8.05 1.21 6.47
N TYR A 102 -7.46 0.18 5.87
CA TYR A 102 -8.13 -1.10 5.64
C TYR A 102 -8.65 -1.72 6.94
N CYS A 103 -9.97 -1.84 7.04
CA CYS A 103 -10.69 -2.33 8.22
C CYS A 103 -10.18 -1.72 9.53
N ASN A 104 -9.94 -0.39 9.54
CA ASN A 104 -9.42 0.33 10.70
C ASN A 104 -8.07 -0.24 11.18
N GLY A 105 -7.08 -0.36 10.28
CA GLY A 105 -5.73 -0.85 10.59
C GLY A 105 -5.63 -2.36 10.84
N ALA A 106 -6.60 -3.17 10.40
CA ALA A 106 -6.63 -4.60 10.73
C ALA A 106 -5.38 -5.38 10.25
N LEU A 107 -4.74 -4.92 9.17
CA LEU A 107 -3.54 -5.54 8.62
C LEU A 107 -2.28 -5.25 9.42
N THR A 108 -2.28 -4.20 10.24
CA THR A 108 -1.09 -3.69 10.94
C THR A 108 -1.17 -3.84 12.45
N LYS A 109 -2.39 -3.89 13.02
CA LYS A 109 -2.63 -3.99 14.47
C LYS A 109 -1.83 -5.08 15.18
N ALA A 110 -1.64 -6.25 14.55
CA ALA A 110 -0.92 -7.36 15.16
C ALA A 110 0.59 -7.11 15.33
N PHE A 111 1.15 -6.11 14.64
CA PHE A 111 2.59 -5.81 14.61
C PHE A 111 2.94 -4.54 15.39
N ILE A 112 1.94 -3.84 15.91
CA ILE A 112 2.13 -2.64 16.70
C ILE A 112 2.39 -3.07 18.15
N LYS A 113 3.59 -2.77 18.67
CA LYS A 113 3.94 -2.99 20.07
C LYS A 113 3.28 -1.90 20.92
N GLU A 114 2.49 -2.31 21.92
CA GLU A 114 1.95 -1.44 22.98
C GLU A 114 3.05 -0.97 23.94
#